data_AF-A0A8T4B212-F1
#
_entry.id   AF-A0A8T4B212-F1
#
_cell.length_a   1.000
_cell.length_b   1.000
_cell.length_c   1.000
_cell.angle_alpha   90.00
_cell.angle_beta   90.00
_cell.angle_gamma   90.00
#
_symmetry.space_group_name_H-M   'P 1'
#
loop_
_entity.id
_entity.type
_entity.pdbx_description
1 polymer ?
#
loop_
_entity_poly.entity_id
_entity_poly.type
_entity_poly.pdbx_seq_one_letter_code
_entity_poly.pdbx_strand_id
1 'polypeptide(L)' 'GKSYVLEKIMVKLNYSQDDMRRELRTRKRVLEWMVLNDIRKADQVSQIVTEYYVRPTEIMARVDGLN' A
#
# COMPACT_ATOMS: atom_id res chain seq x y z
N GLY A 1 -1.92 5.52 -19.98
CA GLY A 1 -3.33 5.56 -20.42
C GLY A 1 -4.23 5.93 -19.26
N LYS A 2 -5.43 6.45 -19.55
CA LYS A 2 -6.44 6.82 -18.54
C LYS A 2 -7.10 5.54 -17.97
N SER A 3 -7.21 5.41 -16.65
CA SER A 3 -7.81 4.23 -15.99
C SER A 3 -9.18 4.58 -15.42
N TYR A 4 -10.24 4.11 -16.07
CA TYR A 4 -11.62 4.33 -15.64
C TYR A 4 -11.94 3.65 -14.29
N VAL A 5 -11.22 2.57 -13.94
CA VAL A 5 -11.36 1.92 -12.62
C VAL A 5 -10.79 2.82 -11.53
N LEU A 6 -9.61 3.41 -11.76
CA LEU A 6 -9.01 4.34 -10.80
C LEU A 6 -9.89 5.57 -10.62
N GLU A 7 -10.51 6.08 -11.67
CA GLU A 7 -11.46 7.21 -11.59
C GLU A 7 -12.65 6.91 -10.68
N LYS A 8 -13.27 5.73 -10.83
CA LYS A 8 -14.37 5.32 -9.95
C LYS A 8 -13.92 5.21 -8.49
N ILE A 9 -12.71 4.70 -8.23
CA ILE A 9 -12.15 4.59 -6.88
C ILE A 9 -11.88 5.99 -6.30
N MET A 10 -11.29 6.89 -7.09
CA MET A 10 -11.01 8.26 -6.67
C MET A 10 -12.28 8.99 -6.27
N VAL A 11 -13.35 8.87 -7.07
CA VAL A 11 -14.66 9.45 -6.72
C VAL A 11 -15.21 8.84 -5.42
N LYS A 12 -15.17 7.50 -5.29
CA LYS A 12 -15.70 6.81 -4.10
C LYS A 12 -14.96 7.19 -2.81
N LEU A 13 -13.65 7.41 -2.89
CA LEU A 13 -12.80 7.74 -1.75
C LEU A 13 -12.62 9.26 -1.54
N ASN A 14 -13.17 10.09 -2.44
CA ASN A 14 -12.92 11.53 -2.50
C ASN A 14 -11.43 11.88 -2.58
N TYR A 15 -10.68 11.16 -3.42
CA TYR A 15 -9.25 11.37 -3.62
C TYR A 15 -8.98 12.27 -4.82
N SER A 16 -8.00 13.17 -4.67
CA SER A 16 -7.37 13.78 -5.83
C SER A 16 -6.50 12.77 -6.60
N GLN A 17 -6.09 13.13 -7.81
CA GLN A 17 -5.10 12.34 -8.56
C GLN A 17 -3.80 12.15 -7.78
N ASP A 18 -3.38 13.16 -7.02
CA ASP A 18 -2.15 13.09 -6.24
C ASP A 18 -2.30 12.21 -5.00
N ASP A 19 -3.46 12.21 -4.35
CA ASP A 19 -3.76 11.27 -3.26
C ASP A 19 -3.72 9.83 -3.77
N MET A 20 -4.36 9.57 -4.92
CA MET A 20 -4.37 8.23 -5.52
C MET A 20 -2.98 7.77 -5.94
N ARG A 21 -2.19 8.67 -6.53
CA ARG A 21 -0.79 8.39 -6.87
C ARG A 21 0.06 8.13 -5.63
N ARG A 22 -0.13 8.89 -4.56
CA ARG A 22 0.55 8.64 -3.27
C ARG A 22 0.20 7.26 -2.75
N GLU A 23 -1.09 6.93 -2.67
CA GLU A 23 -1.55 5.65 -2.16
C GLU A 23 -1.04 4.45 -2.98
N LEU A 24 -1.08 4.55 -4.31
CA LEU A 24 -0.53 3.50 -5.20
C LEU A 24 0.98 3.31 -5.01
N ARG A 25 1.73 4.40 -4.86
CA ARG A 25 3.18 4.33 -4.58
C ARG A 25 3.46 3.69 -3.22
N THR A 26 2.71 4.07 -2.19
CA THR A 26 2.88 3.51 -0.84
C THR A 26 2.58 2.01 -0.83
N ARG A 27 1.44 1.58 -1.39
CA ARG A 27 1.10 0.15 -1.47
C ARG A 27 2.11 -0.65 -2.26
N LYS A 28 2.59 -0.11 -3.39
CA LYS A 28 3.65 -0.74 -4.19
C LYS A 28 4.91 -0.96 -3.34
N ARG A 29 5.32 0.07 -2.59
CA ARG A 29 6.52 0.02 -1.75
C ARG A 29 6.41 -1.05 -0.64
N VAL A 30 5.24 -1.19 -0.02
CA VAL A 30 4.98 -2.27 0.97
C VAL A 30 5.12 -3.64 0.32
N LEU A 31 4.52 -3.86 -0.86
CA LEU A 31 4.60 -5.14 -1.57
C LEU A 31 6.04 -5.47 -2.03
N GLU A 32 6.78 -4.47 -2.51
CA GLU A 32 8.19 -4.63 -2.89
C GLU A 32 9.05 -4.98 -1.67
N TRP A 33 8.81 -4.32 -0.53
CA TRP A 33 9.48 -4.64 0.73
C TRP A 33 9.20 -6.08 1.19
N MET A 34 7.96 -6.58 1.04
CA MET A 34 7.65 -7.98 1.33
C MET A 34 8.50 -8.94 0.48
N VAL A 35 8.64 -8.65 -0.82
CA VAL A 35 9.46 -9.47 -1.74
C VAL A 35 10.92 -9.46 -1.31
N LEU A 36 11.48 -8.29 -0.98
CA LEU A 36 12.86 -8.14 -0.54
C LEU A 36 13.16 -8.87 0.78
N ASN A 37 12.17 -9.01 1.65
CA ASN A 37 12.29 -9.68 2.95
C ASN A 37 11.81 -11.14 2.92
N ASP A 38 11.67 -11.75 1.74
CA ASP A 38 11.26 -13.15 1.58
C ASP A 38 9.85 -13.47 2.12
N ILE A 39 8.99 -12.48 2.30
CA ILE A 39 7.64 -12.65 2.83
C ILE A 39 6.70 -13.09 1.70
N ARG A 40 6.46 -14.40 1.60
CA ARG A 40 5.65 -15.00 0.53
C ARG A 40 4.45 -15.82 1.00
N LYS A 41 4.40 -16.21 2.28
CA LYS A 41 3.28 -17.01 2.79
C LYS A 41 2.01 -16.18 2.84
N ALA A 42 0.90 -16.75 2.37
CA ALA A 42 -0.36 -16.02 2.18
C ALA A 42 -0.91 -15.41 3.48
N ASP A 43 -0.75 -16.11 4.61
CA ASP A 43 -1.10 -15.63 5.95
C ASP A 43 -0.26 -14.41 6.36
N GLN A 44 1.05 -14.46 6.17
CA GLN A 44 1.96 -13.34 6.48
C GLN A 44 1.67 -12.12 5.61
N VAL A 45 1.44 -12.33 4.30
CA VAL A 45 1.08 -11.24 3.37
C VAL A 45 -0.25 -10.61 3.79
N SER A 46 -1.27 -11.42 4.07
CA SER A 46 -2.59 -10.95 4.51
C SER A 46 -2.51 -10.13 5.80
N GLN A 47 -1.68 -10.59 6.75
CA GLN A 47 -1.45 -9.88 8.01
C GLN A 47 -0.87 -8.48 7.75
N ILE A 48 0.19 -8.36 6.95
CA ILE A 48 0.84 -7.06 6.72
C ILE A 48 -0.07 -6.12 5.92
N VAL A 49 -0.81 -6.64 4.93
CA VAL A 49 -1.81 -5.84 4.20
C VAL A 49 -2.89 -5.31 5.15
N THR A 50 -3.37 -6.14 6.07
CA THR A 50 -4.35 -5.73 7.08
C THR A 50 -3.75 -4.68 8.02
N GLU A 51 -2.54 -4.91 8.53
CA GLU A 51 -1.84 -3.96 9.40
C GLU A 51 -1.59 -2.61 8.71
N TYR A 52 -1.32 -2.57 7.40
CA TYR A 52 -1.17 -1.33 6.66
C TYR A 52 -2.45 -0.47 6.71
N TYR A 53 -3.64 -1.08 6.60
CA TYR A 53 -4.89 -0.35 6.70
C TYR A 53 -5.24 0.12 8.11
N VAL A 54 -4.74 -0.58 9.14
CA VAL A 54 -5.03 -0.25 10.55
C VAL A 54 -3.99 0.73 11.12
N ARG A 55 -2.71 0.54 10.83
CA ARG A 55 -1.56 1.28 11.38
C ARG A 55 -0.52 1.57 10.27
N PRO A 56 -0.86 2.40 9.26
CA PRO A 56 0.00 2.64 8.10
C PRO A 56 1.37 3.21 8.50
N THR A 57 1.42 4.11 9.47
CA THR A 57 2.68 4.74 9.93
C THR A 57 3.68 3.72 10.47
N GLU A 58 3.22 2.73 11.23
CA GLU A 58 4.09 1.68 11.78
C GLU A 58 4.63 0.75 10.68
N ILE A 59 3.78 0.39 9.72
CA ILE A 59 4.21 -0.41 8.57
C ILE A 59 5.21 0.37 7.71
N MET A 60 4.99 1.66 7.52
CA MET A 60 5.94 2.48 6.75
C MET A 60 7.28 2.65 7.47
N ALA A 61 7.31 2.76 8.80
CA ALA A 61 8.56 2.78 9.56
C ALA A 61 9.37 1.48 9.37
N ARG A 62 8.69 0.31 9.41
CA ARG A 62 9.30 -1.00 9.11
C ARG A 62 9.86 -1.05 7.68
N VAL A 63 9.08 -0.59 6.71
CA VAL A 63 9.46 -0.57 5.28
C VAL A 63 10.67 0.34 5.05
N ASP A 64 10.78 1.42 5.83
CA ASP A 64 11.84 2.43 5.72
C ASP A 64 13.10 2.05 6.51
N GLY A 65 13.07 0.95 7.29
CA GLY A 65 14.19 0.51 8.12
C GLY A 65 14.43 1.38 9.34
N LEU A 66 13.40 2.07 9.83
CA LEU A 66 13.46 2.99 10.98
C LEU A 66 13.12 2.31 12.31
N ASN A 67 13.26 0.99 12.37
CA ASN A 67 12.83 0.13 13.48
C ASN A 67 13.98 -0.59 14.15
#